data_AF-A0AAN7VNT8-F1
#
_entry.id   AF-A0AAN7VNT8-F1
#
_cell.length_a   1.000
_cell.length_b   1.000
_cell.length_c   1.000
_cell.angle_alpha   90.00
_cell.angle_beta   90.00
_cell.angle_gamma   90.00
#
_symmetry.space_group_name_H-M   'P 1'
#
loop_
_entity.id
_entity.type
_entity.pdbx_description
1 polymer ?
#
loop_
_entity_poly.entity_id
_entity_poly.type
_entity_poly.pdbx_seq_one_letter_code
_entity_poly.pdbx_strand_id
1 'polypeptide(L)'
;MAAKVRKFEDLRNERFIEEDQITVTSEEQIQVERSVQEIFKSFKLRCDIDSNLPKLLRWEHIQALKHWLTFLPPGYKSLDASRTWICYWILHSLSLLEVKLSDDMKDSLVDFLKRCQCPDGGFGGGPGQMAHTATTYAAVCALCIIGTQKAYDAIDREKLQQFLCDVKTEDGAFCMHRGGEIDIRGVYCALSVATLTNISTEKLFEGTAEWVISCQTYEGGFSGCPGLEAHGGYAFCGLASLLLLNKGHLCDVDSLLRWIVNKQMRFEGGFQGRTNKLVDGCYSFWQGGAFPLIHSLLAQENKEPNYLLFDQGALQEYILICCQYPAGGLLDKPGRPRDIYHTCYALSGLSIAQHSIHGNTFLLGSTDNKLAKTHPIYNIGPDYVLRARSYYNKLDVPGNEPSFL
;
A
#
# COMPACT_ATOMS: atom_id res chain seq x y z
N MET A 1 -24.76 5.48 -3.55
CA MET A 1 -25.30 5.10 -2.22
C MET A 1 -24.35 5.62 -1.16
N ALA A 2 -24.85 6.04 0.00
CA ALA A 2 -24.00 6.34 1.15
C ALA A 2 -23.75 5.04 1.94
N ALA A 3 -22.55 4.85 2.48
CA ALA A 3 -22.27 3.75 3.39
C ALA A 3 -23.01 4.00 4.71
N LYS A 4 -23.52 2.93 5.32
CA LYS A 4 -24.14 2.99 6.65
C LYS A 4 -23.34 2.12 7.60
N VAL A 5 -23.24 2.57 8.84
CA VAL A 5 -22.63 1.77 9.90
C VAL A 5 -23.44 0.48 10.05
N ARG A 6 -22.76 -0.66 10.14
CA ARG A 6 -23.41 -1.98 10.30
C ARG A 6 -24.17 -2.01 11.61
N LYS A 7 -25.33 -2.66 11.62
CA LYS A 7 -26.08 -2.82 12.87
C LYS A 7 -25.31 -3.75 13.79
N PHE A 8 -24.98 -3.25 14.97
CA PHE A 8 -24.17 -3.99 15.93
C PHE A 8 -24.83 -5.30 16.40
N GLU A 9 -26.15 -5.39 16.36
CA GLU A 9 -26.86 -6.63 16.69
C GLU A 9 -26.55 -7.75 15.69
N ASP A 10 -26.41 -7.41 14.41
CA ASP A 10 -26.10 -8.32 13.31
C ASP A 10 -24.65 -8.82 13.44
N LEU A 11 -23.72 -7.94 13.86
CA LEU A 11 -22.30 -8.30 14.06
C LEU A 11 -22.11 -9.37 15.14
N ARG A 12 -23.04 -9.55 16.10
CA ARG A 12 -22.88 -10.60 17.12
C ARG A 12 -22.84 -12.00 16.54
N ASN A 13 -23.53 -12.22 15.42
CA ASN A 13 -23.57 -13.52 14.75
C ASN A 13 -22.33 -13.77 13.88
N GLU A 14 -21.53 -12.74 13.63
CA GLU A 14 -20.32 -12.81 12.80
C GLU A 14 -19.05 -13.12 13.61
N ARG A 15 -19.16 -13.43 14.90
CA ARG A 15 -18.00 -13.74 15.73
C ARG A 15 -17.34 -15.05 15.34
N PHE A 16 -16.08 -15.18 15.74
CA PHE A 16 -15.40 -16.46 15.73
C PHE A 16 -16.17 -17.48 16.57
N ILE A 17 -16.37 -18.67 15.99
CA ILE A 17 -16.97 -19.82 16.65
C ILE A 17 -15.84 -20.83 16.85
N GLU A 18 -15.49 -21.12 18.10
CA GLU A 18 -14.37 -22.00 18.43
C GLU A 18 -14.69 -23.49 18.36
N GLU A 19 -15.96 -23.86 18.12
CA GLU A 19 -16.40 -25.25 17.96
C GLU A 19 -15.93 -26.18 19.10
N ASP A 20 -15.92 -25.64 20.33
CA ASP A 20 -15.40 -26.30 21.54
C ASP A 20 -13.90 -26.72 21.46
N GLN A 21 -13.13 -26.15 20.53
CA GLN A 21 -11.70 -26.39 20.32
C GLN A 21 -10.90 -25.09 20.45
N ILE A 22 -10.32 -24.89 21.64
CA ILE A 22 -9.51 -23.72 21.93
C ILE A 22 -8.06 -23.95 21.51
N THR A 23 -7.54 -23.03 20.71
CA THR A 23 -6.15 -22.97 20.26
C THR A 23 -5.62 -21.55 20.46
N VAL A 24 -4.31 -21.36 20.37
CA VAL A 24 -3.71 -20.01 20.41
C VAL A 24 -4.35 -19.07 19.38
N THR A 25 -4.64 -19.58 18.18
CA THR A 25 -5.34 -18.82 17.14
C THR A 25 -6.73 -18.36 17.57
N SER A 26 -7.55 -19.26 18.13
CA SER A 26 -8.91 -18.89 18.55
C SER A 26 -8.89 -17.95 19.75
N GLU A 27 -8.00 -18.16 20.72
CA GLU A 27 -7.84 -17.29 21.88
C GLU A 27 -7.46 -15.86 21.47
N GLU A 28 -6.45 -15.71 20.61
CA GLU A 28 -6.02 -14.40 20.10
C GLU A 28 -7.13 -13.71 19.29
N GLN A 29 -7.83 -14.44 18.41
CA GLN A 29 -8.94 -13.90 17.62
C GLN A 29 -10.07 -13.42 18.53
N ILE A 30 -10.49 -14.23 19.51
CA ILE A 30 -11.55 -13.86 20.46
C ILE A 30 -11.14 -12.64 21.30
N GLN A 31 -9.86 -12.52 21.68
CA GLN A 31 -9.37 -11.36 22.43
C GLN A 31 -9.45 -10.06 21.59
N VAL A 32 -9.11 -10.14 20.30
CA VAL A 32 -9.23 -9.00 19.38
C VAL A 32 -10.70 -8.64 19.16
N GLU A 33 -11.57 -9.62 18.93
CA GLU A 33 -13.02 -9.38 18.77
C GLU A 33 -13.61 -8.72 20.01
N ARG A 34 -13.22 -9.13 21.22
CA ARG A 34 -13.65 -8.46 22.47
C ARG A 34 -13.20 -7.00 22.50
N SER A 35 -11.96 -6.71 22.13
CA SER A 35 -11.44 -5.33 22.13
C SER A 35 -12.16 -4.44 21.11
N VAL A 36 -12.40 -4.96 19.90
CA VAL A 36 -13.17 -4.27 18.85
C VAL A 36 -14.62 -4.07 19.28
N GLN A 37 -15.23 -5.08 19.91
CA GLN A 37 -16.60 -5.03 20.40
C GLN A 37 -16.80 -3.87 21.39
N GLU A 38 -15.91 -3.70 22.35
CA GLU A 38 -16.03 -2.63 23.36
C GLU A 38 -15.94 -1.23 22.72
N ILE A 39 -15.09 -1.08 21.70
CA ILE A 39 -15.00 0.17 20.93
C ILE A 39 -16.29 0.41 20.15
N PHE A 40 -16.86 -0.59 19.49
CA PHE A 40 -18.14 -0.45 18.79
C PHE A 40 -19.31 -0.13 19.74
N LYS A 41 -19.35 -0.72 20.94
CA LYS A 41 -20.34 -0.35 21.97
C LYS A 41 -20.19 1.12 22.37
N SER A 42 -18.98 1.55 22.67
CA SER A 42 -18.68 2.96 23.02
C SER A 42 -19.02 3.91 21.88
N PHE A 43 -18.75 3.52 20.64
CA PHE A 43 -19.11 4.28 19.45
C PHE A 43 -20.62 4.42 19.30
N LYS A 44 -21.40 3.35 19.46
CA LYS A 44 -22.87 3.38 19.38
C LYS A 44 -23.47 4.40 20.35
N LEU A 45 -23.03 4.38 21.61
CA LEU A 45 -23.48 5.34 22.62
C LEU A 45 -23.18 6.80 22.23
N ARG A 46 -22.07 7.04 21.51
CA ARG A 46 -21.73 8.38 21.02
C ARG A 46 -22.55 8.78 19.79
N CYS A 47 -22.90 7.85 18.91
CA CYS A 47 -23.75 8.11 17.75
C CYS A 47 -25.17 8.54 18.14
N ASP A 48 -25.68 8.07 19.27
CA ASP A 48 -26.97 8.51 19.82
C ASP A 48 -26.94 10.01 20.22
N ILE A 49 -25.75 10.60 20.36
CA ILE A 49 -25.52 11.99 20.77
C ILE A 49 -25.03 12.86 19.59
N ASP A 50 -24.07 12.37 18.79
CA ASP A 50 -23.53 13.06 17.60
C ASP A 50 -23.83 12.29 16.32
N SER A 51 -24.85 12.75 15.59
CA SER A 51 -25.28 12.20 14.30
C SER A 51 -24.23 12.33 13.18
N ASN A 52 -23.15 13.10 13.38
CA ASN A 52 -22.10 13.27 12.38
C ASN A 52 -21.00 12.20 12.46
N LEU A 53 -21.08 11.24 13.39
CA LEU A 53 -20.13 10.14 13.51
C LEU A 53 -20.39 9.02 12.47
N PRO A 54 -19.36 8.28 12.01
CA PRO A 54 -17.95 8.41 12.39
C PRO A 54 -17.24 9.56 11.66
N LYS A 55 -16.16 10.08 12.28
CA LYS A 55 -15.34 11.18 11.75
C LYS A 55 -13.88 10.77 11.62
N LEU A 56 -13.26 11.16 10.53
CA LEU A 56 -11.81 11.15 10.36
C LEU A 56 -11.22 12.32 11.17
N LEU A 57 -10.29 12.03 12.07
CA LEU A 57 -9.56 13.02 12.88
C LEU A 57 -8.48 13.71 12.02
N ARG A 58 -8.94 14.34 10.93
CA ARG A 58 -8.10 14.88 9.86
C ARG A 58 -7.08 15.88 10.40
N TRP A 59 -7.51 16.81 11.24
CA TRP A 59 -6.62 17.84 11.76
C TRP A 59 -5.52 17.23 12.63
N GLU A 60 -5.87 16.30 13.52
CA GLU A 60 -4.97 15.61 14.42
C GLU A 60 -3.94 14.78 13.62
N HIS A 61 -4.39 14.08 12.58
CA HIS A 61 -3.50 13.34 11.68
C HIS A 61 -2.52 14.27 10.96
N ILE A 62 -3.00 15.40 10.43
CA ILE A 62 -2.15 16.40 9.78
C ILE A 62 -1.09 16.94 10.73
N GLN A 63 -1.45 17.28 11.98
CA GLN A 63 -0.48 17.77 12.95
C GLN A 63 0.58 16.72 13.30
N ALA A 64 0.17 15.47 13.54
CA ALA A 64 1.10 14.37 13.80
C ALA A 64 2.08 14.15 12.64
N LEU A 65 1.57 14.11 11.40
CA LEU A 65 2.37 13.93 10.18
C LEU A 65 3.36 15.08 9.96
N LYS A 66 2.91 16.34 10.13
CA LYS A 66 3.79 17.51 10.03
C LYS A 66 4.89 17.50 11.09
N HIS A 67 4.56 17.07 12.30
CA HIS A 67 5.55 16.92 13.37
C HIS A 67 6.56 15.81 13.04
N TRP A 68 6.11 14.64 12.60
CA TRP A 68 6.99 13.53 12.22
C TRP A 68 7.89 13.82 11.02
N LEU A 69 7.51 14.76 10.16
CA LEU A 69 8.33 15.19 9.03
C LEU A 69 9.61 15.89 9.47
N THR A 70 9.60 16.56 10.62
CA THR A 70 10.73 17.35 11.14
C THR A 70 11.35 16.74 12.40
N PHE A 71 10.59 15.97 13.17
CA PHE A 71 11.03 15.36 14.41
C PHE A 71 10.47 13.94 14.59
N LEU A 72 11.35 12.96 14.80
CA LEU A 72 10.98 11.59 15.09
C LEU A 72 11.36 11.21 16.53
N PRO A 73 10.48 10.52 17.28
CA PRO A 73 10.82 10.07 18.61
C PRO A 73 11.89 8.96 18.59
N PRO A 74 12.65 8.73 19.69
CA PRO A 74 13.77 7.79 19.71
C PRO A 74 13.45 6.36 19.27
N GLY A 75 12.19 5.91 19.41
CA GLY A 75 11.75 4.59 18.94
C GLY A 75 11.95 4.36 17.42
N TYR A 76 11.99 5.44 16.63
CA TYR A 76 12.26 5.38 15.19
C TYR A 76 13.72 5.11 14.84
N LYS A 77 14.62 4.96 15.84
CA LYS A 77 15.98 4.46 15.60
C LYS A 77 15.97 3.09 14.90
N SER A 78 14.96 2.26 15.16
CA SER A 78 14.75 0.98 14.46
C SER A 78 14.49 1.14 12.95
N LEU A 79 14.11 2.34 12.50
CA LEU A 79 13.82 2.70 11.11
C LEU A 79 14.87 3.65 10.51
N ASP A 80 16.06 3.76 11.10
CA ASP A 80 17.14 4.60 10.55
C ASP A 80 17.60 4.12 9.16
N ALA A 81 17.45 2.83 8.87
CA ALA A 81 17.63 2.25 7.54
C ALA A 81 16.36 2.30 6.66
N SER A 82 15.40 3.15 6.99
CA SER A 82 14.11 3.27 6.29
C SER A 82 13.58 4.71 6.30
N ARG A 83 14.46 5.70 6.30
CA ARG A 83 14.06 7.12 6.32
C ARG A 83 13.43 7.56 5.01
N THR A 84 13.80 6.97 3.87
CA THR A 84 13.10 7.16 2.59
C THR A 84 11.66 6.65 2.65
N TRP A 85 11.40 5.54 3.34
CA TRP A 85 10.05 5.07 3.65
C TRP A 85 9.27 6.06 4.52
N ILE A 86 9.90 6.62 5.55
CA ILE A 86 9.28 7.66 6.39
C ILE A 86 8.86 8.87 5.54
N CYS A 87 9.72 9.33 4.62
CA CYS A 87 9.36 10.40 3.69
C CYS A 87 8.14 10.03 2.84
N TYR A 88 8.15 8.86 2.21
CA TYR A 88 7.03 8.39 1.38
C TYR A 88 5.73 8.30 2.19
N TRP A 89 5.74 7.60 3.32
CA TRP A 89 4.54 7.39 4.13
C TRP A 89 3.93 8.71 4.63
N ILE A 90 4.76 9.65 5.07
CA ILE A 90 4.27 10.98 5.49
C ILE A 90 3.72 11.76 4.31
N LEU A 91 4.48 11.86 3.21
CA LEU A 91 4.08 12.63 2.04
C LEU A 91 2.81 12.08 1.41
N HIS A 92 2.70 10.76 1.30
CA HIS A 92 1.51 10.13 0.75
C HIS A 92 0.29 10.37 1.66
N SER A 93 0.44 10.18 2.98
CA SER A 93 -0.63 10.47 3.94
C SER A 93 -1.11 11.92 3.85
N LEU A 94 -0.18 12.88 3.79
CA LEU A 94 -0.50 14.30 3.62
C LEU A 94 -1.19 14.57 2.28
N SER A 95 -0.79 13.90 1.20
CA SER A 95 -1.44 14.02 -0.12
C SER A 95 -2.88 13.50 -0.10
N LEU A 96 -3.14 12.38 0.59
CA LEU A 96 -4.50 11.82 0.76
C LEU A 96 -5.40 12.75 1.57
N LEU A 97 -4.81 13.46 2.53
CA LEU A 97 -5.48 14.48 3.35
C LEU A 97 -5.55 15.86 2.66
N GLU A 98 -5.09 15.95 1.40
CA GLU A 98 -5.09 17.15 0.55
C GLU A 98 -4.28 18.33 1.11
N VAL A 99 -3.21 18.03 1.86
CA VAL A 99 -2.30 19.03 2.41
C VAL A 99 -1.25 19.42 1.38
N LYS A 100 -1.13 20.73 1.12
CA LYS A 100 -0.05 21.30 0.31
C LYS A 100 1.15 21.67 1.19
N LEU A 101 2.34 21.23 0.79
CA LEU A 101 3.60 21.65 1.41
C LEU A 101 4.13 22.93 0.76
N SER A 102 4.87 23.73 1.54
CA SER A 102 5.62 24.87 1.02
C SER A 102 6.75 24.42 0.10
N ASP A 103 7.18 25.29 -0.80
CA ASP A 103 8.23 24.97 -1.75
C ASP A 103 9.59 24.76 -1.05
N ASP A 104 9.91 25.53 -0.01
CA ASP A 104 11.11 25.33 0.82
C ASP A 104 11.16 23.92 1.46
N MET A 105 10.01 23.41 1.93
CA MET A 105 9.91 22.09 2.52
C MET A 105 10.10 21.01 1.45
N LYS A 106 9.48 21.19 0.28
CA LYS A 106 9.67 20.29 -0.87
C LYS A 106 11.15 20.22 -1.26
N ASP A 107 11.79 21.37 -1.40
CA ASP A 107 13.20 21.45 -1.80
C ASP A 107 14.12 20.79 -0.77
N SER A 108 13.87 20.98 0.53
CA SER A 108 14.61 20.33 1.61
C SER A 108 14.45 18.81 1.59
N LEU A 109 13.25 18.32 1.27
CA LEU A 109 12.99 16.88 1.13
C LEU A 109 13.68 16.29 -0.10
N VAL A 110 13.68 16.99 -1.23
CA VAL A 110 14.44 16.58 -2.42
C VAL A 110 15.93 16.49 -2.10
N ASP A 111 16.49 17.48 -1.42
CA ASP A 111 17.90 17.48 -1.04
C ASP A 111 18.24 16.34 -0.06
N PHE A 112 17.34 16.02 0.86
CA PHE A 112 17.49 14.86 1.73
C PHE A 112 17.47 13.54 0.95
N LEU A 113 16.50 13.33 0.07
CA LEU A 113 16.38 12.12 -0.75
C LEU A 113 17.57 11.98 -1.70
N LYS A 114 18.07 13.08 -2.28
CA LYS A 114 19.27 13.08 -3.12
C LYS A 114 20.52 12.63 -2.35
N ARG A 115 20.66 12.99 -1.07
CA ARG A 115 21.74 12.46 -0.21
C ARG A 115 21.59 10.97 0.12
N CYS A 116 20.40 10.40 -0.03
CA CYS A 116 20.16 8.97 0.13
C CYS A 116 20.38 8.20 -1.18
N GLN A 117 20.54 8.88 -2.32
CA GLN A 117 20.84 8.22 -3.59
C GLN A 117 22.29 7.72 -3.59
N CYS A 118 22.49 6.49 -4.05
CA CYS A 118 23.81 5.87 -4.07
C CYS A 118 24.57 6.23 -5.35
N PRO A 119 25.91 6.42 -5.29
CA PRO A 119 26.71 6.76 -6.46
C PRO A 119 26.69 5.73 -7.59
N ASP A 120 26.28 4.50 -7.29
CA ASP A 120 26.18 3.33 -8.17
C ASP A 120 24.71 2.91 -8.43
N GLY A 121 23.76 3.83 -8.20
CA GLY A 121 22.36 3.65 -8.55
C GLY A 121 21.46 3.23 -7.40
N GLY A 122 20.17 3.58 -7.49
CA GLY A 122 19.19 3.33 -6.44
C GLY A 122 19.34 4.26 -5.23
N PHE A 123 18.52 4.04 -4.21
CA PHE A 123 18.53 4.81 -2.96
C PHE A 123 18.66 3.88 -1.76
N GLY A 124 19.45 4.29 -0.77
CA GLY A 124 19.51 3.65 0.53
C GLY A 124 18.45 4.13 1.50
N GLY A 125 18.44 3.55 2.70
CA GLY A 125 17.55 3.91 3.79
C GLY A 125 17.84 5.27 4.42
N GLY A 126 19.05 5.78 4.23
CA GLY A 126 19.51 7.08 4.70
C GLY A 126 20.86 7.44 4.05
N PRO A 127 21.38 8.66 4.27
CA PRO A 127 22.63 9.09 3.65
C PRO A 127 23.81 8.16 3.97
N GLY A 128 24.54 7.74 2.95
CA GLY A 128 25.71 6.85 3.07
C GLY A 128 25.38 5.36 3.25
N GLN A 129 24.10 4.97 3.25
CA GLN A 129 23.71 3.56 3.26
C GLN A 129 23.69 2.97 1.85
N MET A 130 23.75 1.65 1.76
CA MET A 130 23.70 0.92 0.48
C MET A 130 22.32 1.02 -0.18
N ALA A 131 22.30 0.93 -1.51
CA ALA A 131 21.08 0.92 -2.30
C ALA A 131 20.26 -0.34 -2.02
N HIS A 132 18.94 -0.16 -1.97
CA HIS A 132 17.99 -1.25 -1.72
C HIS A 132 16.68 -0.96 -2.48
N THR A 133 16.06 -1.97 -3.08
CA THR A 133 14.89 -1.82 -3.96
C THR A 133 13.69 -1.23 -3.21
N ALA A 134 13.42 -1.67 -1.97
CA ALA A 134 12.37 -1.08 -1.12
C ALA A 134 12.56 0.42 -0.86
N THR A 135 13.75 0.85 -0.45
CA THR A 135 14.04 2.27 -0.18
C THR A 135 14.11 3.10 -1.46
N THR A 136 14.46 2.47 -2.58
CA THR A 136 14.39 3.04 -3.93
C THR A 136 12.94 3.29 -4.35
N TYR A 137 12.04 2.33 -4.16
CA TYR A 137 10.60 2.52 -4.36
C TYR A 137 10.08 3.71 -3.55
N ALA A 138 10.36 3.74 -2.25
CA ALA A 138 9.91 4.81 -1.38
C ALA A 138 10.45 6.19 -1.82
N ALA A 139 11.74 6.28 -2.14
CA ALA A 139 12.35 7.54 -2.59
C ALA A 139 11.74 8.04 -3.91
N VAL A 140 11.56 7.15 -4.90
CA VAL A 140 10.98 7.51 -6.20
C VAL A 140 9.51 7.94 -6.04
N CYS A 141 8.71 7.21 -5.25
CA CYS A 141 7.33 7.61 -4.95
C CYS A 141 7.26 8.95 -4.21
N ALA A 142 8.14 9.19 -3.24
CA ALA A 142 8.23 10.46 -2.54
C ALA A 142 8.56 11.63 -3.48
N LEU A 143 9.54 11.45 -4.38
CA LEU A 143 9.91 12.46 -5.39
C LEU A 143 8.76 12.72 -6.37
N CYS A 144 8.02 11.67 -6.76
CA CYS A 144 6.82 11.81 -7.60
C CYS A 144 5.70 12.59 -6.90
N ILE A 145 5.48 12.38 -5.60
CA ILE A 145 4.51 13.15 -4.80
C ILE A 145 4.95 14.62 -4.67
N ILE A 146 6.24 14.89 -4.50
CA ILE A 146 6.76 16.26 -4.48
C ILE A 146 6.50 16.95 -5.83
N GLY A 147 6.78 16.24 -6.93
CA GLY A 147 6.30 16.58 -8.27
C GLY A 147 6.80 17.90 -8.84
N THR A 148 7.94 18.40 -8.36
CA THR A 148 8.65 19.56 -8.92
C THR A 148 9.71 19.10 -9.93
N GLN A 149 10.15 20.00 -10.81
CA GLN A 149 11.25 19.73 -11.73
C GLN A 149 12.51 19.25 -11.00
N LYS A 150 12.89 19.94 -9.91
CA LYS A 150 14.00 19.56 -9.02
C LYS A 150 13.85 18.12 -8.48
N ALA A 151 12.64 17.70 -8.13
CA ALA A 151 12.39 16.36 -7.63
C ALA A 151 12.57 15.29 -8.72
N TYR A 152 12.08 15.56 -9.94
CA TYR A 152 12.23 14.61 -11.04
C TYR A 152 13.69 14.48 -11.50
N ASP A 153 14.41 15.61 -11.56
CA ASP A 153 15.83 15.68 -11.93
C ASP A 153 16.76 15.08 -10.87
N ALA A 154 16.26 14.87 -9.65
CA ALA A 154 17.04 14.23 -8.59
C ALA A 154 17.28 12.74 -8.84
N ILE A 155 16.56 12.09 -9.76
CA ILE A 155 16.70 10.65 -10.05
C ILE A 155 17.73 10.45 -11.17
N ASP A 156 18.89 9.87 -10.84
CA ASP A 156 19.85 9.38 -11.83
C ASP A 156 19.31 8.09 -12.48
N ARG A 157 18.67 8.25 -13.64
CA ARG A 157 17.95 7.18 -14.36
C ARG A 157 18.87 6.09 -14.90
N GLU A 158 20.04 6.47 -15.41
CA GLU A 158 21.00 5.53 -15.98
C GLU A 158 21.54 4.60 -14.89
N LYS A 159 21.96 5.20 -13.76
CA LYS A 159 22.45 4.41 -12.64
C LYS A 159 21.34 3.63 -11.95
N LEU A 160 20.14 4.19 -11.86
CA LEU A 160 18.99 3.44 -11.36
C LEU A 160 18.76 2.17 -12.20
N GLN A 161 18.79 2.27 -13.53
CA GLN A 161 18.66 1.10 -14.39
C GLN A 161 19.82 0.11 -14.18
N GLN A 162 21.06 0.59 -14.06
CA GLN A 162 22.22 -0.27 -13.77
C GLN A 162 22.05 -1.02 -12.44
N PHE A 163 21.62 -0.33 -11.38
CA PHE A 163 21.34 -0.98 -10.10
C PHE A 163 20.27 -2.07 -10.21
N LEU A 164 19.19 -1.83 -10.95
CA LEU A 164 18.15 -2.84 -11.18
C LEU A 164 18.71 -4.04 -11.97
N CYS A 165 19.58 -3.83 -12.96
CA CYS A 165 20.29 -4.91 -13.63
C CYS A 165 21.16 -5.71 -12.66
N ASP A 166 21.90 -5.04 -11.77
CA ASP A 166 22.80 -5.69 -10.82
C ASP A 166 22.07 -6.57 -9.79
N VAL A 167 20.82 -6.24 -9.47
CA VAL A 167 20.00 -7.01 -8.52
C VAL A 167 19.03 -7.96 -9.21
N LYS A 168 18.95 -7.97 -10.54
CA LYS A 168 18.15 -8.96 -11.29
C LYS A 168 18.81 -10.33 -11.16
N THR A 169 18.03 -11.35 -10.85
CA THR A 169 18.50 -12.74 -10.81
C THR A 169 18.30 -13.43 -12.17
N GLU A 170 19.03 -14.54 -12.37
CA GLU A 170 18.95 -15.33 -13.60
C GLU A 170 17.54 -15.89 -13.84
N ASP A 171 16.83 -16.27 -12.78
CA ASP A 171 15.47 -16.83 -12.82
C ASP A 171 14.36 -15.78 -12.94
N GLY A 172 14.70 -14.49 -13.04
CA GLY A 172 13.74 -13.41 -13.29
C GLY A 172 13.27 -12.65 -12.04
N ALA A 173 13.68 -13.08 -10.85
CA ALA A 173 13.47 -12.33 -9.61
C ALA A 173 14.38 -11.10 -9.49
N PHE A 174 14.25 -10.39 -8.37
CA PHE A 174 15.13 -9.28 -8.00
C PHE A 174 15.52 -9.39 -6.53
N CYS A 175 16.82 -9.35 -6.25
CA CYS A 175 17.32 -9.19 -4.89
C CYS A 175 16.89 -7.84 -4.32
N MET A 176 16.65 -7.78 -3.02
CA MET A 176 16.31 -6.53 -2.34
C MET A 176 17.47 -5.54 -2.31
N HIS A 177 18.70 -6.04 -2.34
CA HIS A 177 19.93 -5.28 -2.55
C HIS A 177 21.03 -6.24 -3.07
N ARG A 178 22.22 -5.72 -3.42
CA ARG A 178 23.35 -6.58 -3.83
C ARG A 178 23.67 -7.60 -2.72
N GLY A 179 23.56 -8.90 -3.04
CA GLY A 179 23.74 -10.00 -2.08
C GLY A 179 22.65 -10.13 -1.00
N GLY A 180 21.53 -9.43 -1.15
CA GLY A 180 20.40 -9.45 -0.20
C GLY A 180 19.44 -10.61 -0.42
N GLU A 181 18.34 -10.60 0.32
CA GLU A 181 17.26 -11.57 0.15
C GLU A 181 16.53 -11.38 -1.18
N ILE A 182 15.90 -12.45 -1.65
CA ILE A 182 15.05 -12.46 -2.84
C ILE A 182 13.64 -12.78 -2.38
N ASP A 183 12.71 -11.90 -2.73
CA ASP A 183 11.28 -12.19 -2.70
C ASP A 183 10.53 -11.22 -3.62
N ILE A 184 9.22 -11.45 -3.77
CA ILE A 184 8.34 -10.73 -4.69
C ILE A 184 8.28 -9.21 -4.45
N ARG A 185 8.69 -8.70 -3.28
CA ARG A 185 8.80 -7.25 -3.02
C ARG A 185 9.85 -6.63 -3.94
N GLY A 186 10.97 -7.32 -4.17
CA GLY A 186 12.06 -6.84 -5.02
C GLY A 186 11.56 -6.59 -6.44
N VAL A 187 10.77 -7.53 -6.96
CA VAL A 187 10.15 -7.46 -8.28
C VAL A 187 9.21 -6.26 -8.38
N TYR A 188 8.25 -6.13 -7.45
CA TYR A 188 7.30 -5.01 -7.47
C TYR A 188 8.00 -3.66 -7.34
N CYS A 189 8.99 -3.55 -6.45
CA CYS A 189 9.76 -2.32 -6.29
C CYS A 189 10.52 -1.95 -7.57
N ALA A 190 11.20 -2.93 -8.20
CA ALA A 190 11.93 -2.72 -9.45
C ALA A 190 11.01 -2.30 -10.60
N LEU A 191 9.90 -3.01 -10.81
CA LEU A 191 8.90 -2.67 -11.83
C LEU A 191 8.30 -1.30 -11.59
N SER A 192 7.87 -1.01 -10.37
CA SER A 192 7.23 0.25 -10.02
C SER A 192 8.12 1.45 -10.33
N VAL A 193 9.40 1.41 -9.95
CA VAL A 193 10.31 2.54 -10.24
C VAL A 193 10.69 2.58 -11.71
N ALA A 194 10.88 1.43 -12.36
CA ALA A 194 11.26 1.37 -13.76
C ALA A 194 10.18 1.93 -14.69
N THR A 195 8.91 1.61 -14.42
CA THR A 195 7.77 2.11 -15.23
C THR A 195 7.43 3.57 -14.94
N LEU A 196 7.56 4.03 -13.68
CA LEU A 196 7.37 5.44 -13.34
C LEU A 196 8.43 6.34 -13.99
N THR A 197 9.68 5.88 -14.03
CA THR A 197 10.83 6.68 -14.49
C THR A 197 11.23 6.41 -15.94
N ASN A 198 10.42 5.65 -16.68
CA ASN A 198 10.64 5.30 -18.09
C ASN A 198 12.03 4.68 -18.35
N ILE A 199 12.43 3.67 -17.55
CA ILE A 199 13.71 2.96 -17.73
C ILE A 199 13.54 1.45 -17.95
N SER A 200 12.29 0.99 -18.09
CA SER A 200 11.97 -0.41 -18.35
C SER A 200 12.45 -0.85 -19.74
N THR A 201 13.07 -2.03 -19.82
CA THR A 201 13.42 -2.70 -21.07
C THR A 201 12.97 -4.16 -21.03
N GLU A 202 12.81 -4.80 -22.19
CA GLU A 202 12.44 -6.23 -22.27
C GLU A 202 13.47 -7.11 -21.54
N LYS A 203 14.76 -6.87 -21.80
CA LYS A 203 15.86 -7.59 -21.16
C LYS A 203 15.88 -7.45 -19.64
N LEU A 204 15.54 -6.27 -19.10
CA LEU A 204 15.54 -6.05 -17.66
C LEU A 204 14.52 -6.93 -16.93
N PHE A 205 13.39 -7.26 -17.56
CA PHE A 205 12.32 -8.02 -16.93
C PHE A 205 12.05 -9.38 -17.59
N GLU A 206 13.03 -9.89 -18.36
CA GLU A 206 13.00 -11.23 -18.93
C GLU A 206 12.93 -12.29 -17.82
N GLY A 207 11.96 -13.21 -17.96
CA GLY A 207 11.67 -14.27 -16.98
C GLY A 207 10.92 -13.82 -15.73
N THR A 208 10.71 -12.51 -15.54
CA THR A 208 10.11 -12.00 -14.30
C THR A 208 8.64 -12.39 -14.15
N ALA A 209 7.87 -12.46 -15.24
CA ALA A 209 6.47 -12.86 -15.18
C ALA A 209 6.31 -14.32 -14.73
N GLU A 210 7.16 -15.20 -15.27
CA GLU A 210 7.23 -16.63 -14.97
C GLU A 210 7.63 -16.86 -13.51
N TRP A 211 8.59 -16.09 -13.00
CA TRP A 211 8.97 -16.13 -11.60
C TRP A 211 7.83 -15.66 -10.68
N VAL A 212 7.19 -14.53 -11.01
CA VAL A 212 6.09 -13.98 -10.21
C VAL A 212 4.91 -14.96 -10.13
N ILE A 213 4.51 -15.56 -11.25
CA ILE A 213 3.38 -16.51 -11.24
C ILE A 213 3.70 -17.78 -10.47
N SER A 214 4.96 -18.21 -10.42
CA SER A 214 5.38 -19.35 -9.58
C SER A 214 5.21 -19.10 -8.08
N CYS A 215 5.01 -17.85 -7.65
CA CYS A 215 4.66 -17.48 -6.28
C CYS A 215 3.16 -17.55 -5.98
N GLN A 216 2.27 -17.80 -6.95
CA GLN A 216 0.86 -18.06 -6.67
C GLN A 216 0.71 -19.43 -6.00
N THR A 217 0.00 -19.47 -4.88
CA THR A 217 -0.05 -20.63 -3.99
C THR A 217 -1.33 -21.44 -4.20
N TYR A 218 -1.39 -22.63 -3.58
CA TYR A 218 -2.61 -23.44 -3.52
C TYR A 218 -3.80 -22.73 -2.84
N GLU A 219 -3.53 -21.72 -1.99
CA GLU A 219 -4.58 -20.93 -1.35
C GLU A 219 -5.26 -19.97 -2.32
N GLY A 220 -4.60 -19.63 -3.44
CA GLY A 220 -5.03 -18.66 -4.47
C GLY A 220 -4.30 -17.32 -4.41
N GLY A 221 -3.82 -16.89 -3.23
CA GLY A 221 -2.97 -15.70 -3.09
C GLY A 221 -1.49 -15.95 -3.47
N PHE A 222 -0.66 -14.90 -3.42
CA PHE A 222 0.78 -15.02 -3.66
C PHE A 222 1.59 -15.02 -2.36
N SER A 223 2.71 -15.72 -2.40
CA SER A 223 3.72 -15.77 -1.33
C SER A 223 4.97 -14.95 -1.68
N GLY A 224 5.91 -14.84 -0.74
CA GLY A 224 7.16 -14.10 -0.95
C GLY A 224 8.07 -14.78 -1.97
N CYS A 225 8.16 -16.10 -1.90
CA CYS A 225 8.87 -16.98 -2.82
C CYS A 225 8.00 -18.20 -3.13
N PRO A 226 8.31 -18.97 -4.19
CA PRO A 226 7.55 -20.17 -4.54
C PRO A 226 7.46 -21.17 -3.38
N GLY A 227 6.27 -21.72 -3.15
CA GLY A 227 6.01 -22.75 -2.14
C GLY A 227 5.80 -22.25 -0.69
N LEU A 228 5.79 -20.93 -0.46
CA LEU A 228 5.46 -20.35 0.85
C LEU A 228 3.95 -20.01 0.98
N GLU A 229 3.53 -19.57 2.17
CA GLU A 229 2.12 -19.21 2.48
C GLU A 229 1.67 -17.94 1.74
N ALA A 230 0.40 -17.89 1.33
CA ALA A 230 -0.18 -16.70 0.71
C ALA A 230 -0.27 -15.54 1.70
N HIS A 231 0.11 -14.33 1.29
CA HIS A 231 0.14 -13.15 2.17
C HIS A 231 -0.28 -11.88 1.45
N GLY A 232 -1.11 -11.04 2.07
CA GLY A 232 -1.71 -9.86 1.43
C GLY A 232 -0.69 -8.91 0.80
N GLY A 233 0.39 -8.59 1.53
CA GLY A 233 1.47 -7.76 0.99
C GLY A 233 2.15 -8.36 -0.25
N TYR A 234 2.37 -9.68 -0.27
CA TYR A 234 2.99 -10.38 -1.39
C TYR A 234 2.01 -10.57 -2.56
N ALA A 235 0.74 -10.88 -2.27
CA ALA A 235 -0.37 -10.92 -3.24
C ALA A 235 -0.52 -9.59 -3.99
N PHE A 236 -0.46 -8.46 -3.28
CA PHE A 236 -0.45 -7.15 -3.92
C PHE A 236 0.77 -6.98 -4.83
N CYS A 237 1.97 -7.24 -4.32
CA CYS A 237 3.22 -7.10 -5.08
C CYS A 237 3.20 -7.95 -6.35
N GLY A 238 2.78 -9.22 -6.26
CA GLY A 238 2.69 -10.13 -7.40
C GLY A 238 1.68 -9.68 -8.45
N LEU A 239 0.45 -9.39 -8.03
CA LEU A 239 -0.60 -8.96 -8.93
C LEU A 239 -0.26 -7.62 -9.62
N ALA A 240 0.22 -6.64 -8.86
CA ALA A 240 0.65 -5.35 -9.40
C ALA A 240 1.82 -5.53 -10.39
N SER A 241 2.76 -6.44 -10.11
CA SER A 241 3.87 -6.75 -11.01
C SER A 241 3.39 -7.35 -12.34
N LEU A 242 2.48 -8.33 -12.29
CA LEU A 242 1.90 -8.93 -13.51
C LEU A 242 1.16 -7.89 -14.35
N LEU A 243 0.44 -6.96 -13.73
CA LEU A 243 -0.23 -5.87 -14.44
C LEU A 243 0.78 -4.88 -15.07
N LEU A 244 1.84 -4.52 -14.36
CA LEU A 244 2.91 -3.66 -14.89
C LEU A 244 3.64 -4.31 -16.08
N LEU A 245 3.77 -5.64 -16.07
CA LEU A 245 4.34 -6.44 -17.16
C LEU A 245 3.37 -6.68 -18.32
N ASN A 246 2.10 -6.29 -18.20
CA ASN A 246 1.02 -6.68 -19.12
C ASN A 246 0.86 -8.22 -19.26
N LYS A 247 1.09 -8.94 -18.15
CA LYS A 247 1.02 -10.40 -18.03
C LYS A 247 -0.04 -10.86 -17.02
N GLY A 248 -1.05 -10.02 -16.80
CA GLY A 248 -2.17 -10.31 -15.88
C GLY A 248 -2.91 -11.62 -16.16
N HIS A 249 -3.01 -12.01 -17.44
CA HIS A 249 -3.63 -13.25 -17.90
C HIS A 249 -2.95 -14.54 -17.41
N LEU A 250 -1.73 -14.46 -16.87
CA LEU A 250 -1.05 -15.61 -16.27
C LEU A 250 -1.61 -15.96 -14.89
N CYS A 251 -2.24 -15.00 -14.20
CA CYS A 251 -2.80 -15.21 -12.87
C CYS A 251 -4.05 -16.09 -12.93
N ASP A 252 -4.15 -17.08 -12.05
CA ASP A 252 -5.43 -17.71 -11.75
C ASP A 252 -6.26 -16.72 -10.91
N VAL A 253 -7.03 -15.89 -11.60
CA VAL A 253 -7.80 -14.79 -10.99
C VAL A 253 -8.95 -15.33 -10.14
N ASP A 254 -9.53 -16.47 -10.50
CA ASP A 254 -10.66 -17.06 -9.76
C ASP A 254 -10.22 -17.54 -8.36
N SER A 255 -9.09 -18.25 -8.28
CA SER A 255 -8.51 -18.67 -7.00
C SER A 255 -8.04 -17.46 -6.17
N LEU A 256 -7.42 -16.47 -6.81
CA LEU A 256 -7.00 -15.23 -6.14
C LEU A 256 -8.18 -14.47 -5.57
N LEU A 257 -9.25 -14.29 -6.36
CA LEU A 257 -10.46 -13.61 -5.93
C LEU A 257 -11.10 -14.37 -4.77
N ARG A 258 -11.23 -15.70 -4.87
CA ARG A 258 -11.71 -16.52 -3.77
C ARG A 258 -10.88 -16.31 -2.50
N TRP A 259 -9.55 -16.30 -2.60
CA TRP A 259 -8.67 -16.14 -1.46
C TRP A 259 -8.86 -14.78 -0.79
N ILE A 260 -8.78 -13.71 -1.58
CA ILE A 260 -8.70 -12.34 -1.07
C ILE A 260 -10.02 -11.86 -0.45
N VAL A 261 -11.18 -12.26 -1.00
CA VAL A 261 -12.49 -11.93 -0.41
C VAL A 261 -12.65 -12.56 0.98
N ASN A 262 -12.01 -13.71 1.21
CA ASN A 262 -12.02 -14.40 2.51
C ASN A 262 -11.00 -13.81 3.50
N LYS A 263 -10.26 -12.76 3.13
CA LYS A 263 -9.35 -12.05 4.04
C LYS A 263 -10.01 -10.87 4.73
N GLN A 264 -11.21 -10.46 4.32
CA GLN A 264 -11.99 -9.47 5.06
C GLN A 264 -12.63 -10.13 6.28
N MET A 265 -12.38 -9.57 7.45
CA MET A 265 -12.82 -10.12 8.72
C MET A 265 -14.28 -9.76 8.94
N ARG A 266 -15.13 -10.77 9.04
CA ARG A 266 -16.60 -10.63 9.14
C ARG A 266 -17.06 -9.76 10.31
N PHE A 267 -16.42 -9.89 11.48
CA PHE A 267 -16.76 -9.13 12.68
C PHE A 267 -16.15 -7.72 12.63
N GLU A 268 -14.82 -7.64 12.54
CA GLU A 268 -14.08 -6.38 12.64
C GLU A 268 -14.31 -5.47 11.44
N GLY A 269 -14.48 -6.02 10.24
CA GLY A 269 -14.65 -5.29 8.98
C GLY A 269 -13.34 -4.94 8.25
N GLY A 270 -12.21 -4.97 8.97
CA GLY A 270 -10.86 -4.84 8.40
C GLY A 270 -10.39 -6.12 7.72
N PHE A 271 -9.11 -6.16 7.33
CA PHE A 271 -8.50 -7.32 6.66
C PHE A 271 -7.44 -7.99 7.53
N GLN A 272 -7.31 -9.31 7.38
CA GLN A 272 -6.14 -10.07 7.83
C GLN A 272 -5.13 -10.25 6.68
N GLY A 273 -3.85 -10.38 7.02
CA GLY A 273 -2.82 -10.62 6.02
C GLY A 273 -2.81 -12.02 5.44
N ARG A 274 -3.22 -13.00 6.24
CA ARG A 274 -3.14 -14.45 5.95
C ARG A 274 -4.25 -15.20 6.65
N THR A 275 -4.54 -16.41 6.20
CA THR A 275 -5.55 -17.30 6.79
C THR A 275 -5.27 -17.52 8.28
N ASN A 276 -6.31 -17.43 9.13
CA ASN A 276 -6.21 -17.62 10.58
C ASN A 276 -5.23 -16.68 11.32
N LYS A 277 -4.97 -15.49 10.77
CA LYS A 277 -4.25 -14.39 11.46
C LYS A 277 -5.19 -13.24 11.80
N LEU A 278 -4.77 -12.39 12.72
CA LEU A 278 -5.59 -11.28 13.21
C LEU A 278 -5.80 -10.21 12.13
N VAL A 279 -6.87 -9.43 12.30
CA VAL A 279 -7.08 -8.18 11.56
C VAL A 279 -5.93 -7.20 11.79
N ASP A 280 -5.60 -6.39 10.78
CA ASP A 280 -4.60 -5.32 10.89
C ASP A 280 -4.90 -4.19 9.88
N GLY A 281 -4.83 -2.95 10.35
CA GLY A 281 -5.14 -1.73 9.62
C GLY A 281 -4.30 -1.52 8.35
N CYS A 282 -3.07 -2.04 8.26
CA CYS A 282 -2.26 -1.89 7.05
C CYS A 282 -2.78 -2.73 5.87
N TYR A 283 -3.44 -3.86 6.14
CA TYR A 283 -4.05 -4.69 5.09
C TYR A 283 -5.28 -4.03 4.46
N SER A 284 -5.77 -2.93 5.04
CA SER A 284 -6.73 -2.06 4.36
C SER A 284 -6.24 -1.65 2.97
N PHE A 285 -4.93 -1.43 2.80
CA PHE A 285 -4.35 -1.21 1.47
C PHE A 285 -3.83 -2.50 0.83
N TRP A 286 -3.05 -3.32 1.53
CA TRP A 286 -2.43 -4.49 0.89
C TRP A 286 -3.46 -5.50 0.35
N GLN A 287 -4.59 -5.68 1.04
CA GLN A 287 -5.70 -6.48 0.51
C GLN A 287 -6.68 -5.59 -0.27
N GLY A 288 -7.14 -4.49 0.32
CA GLY A 288 -8.14 -3.61 -0.30
C GLY A 288 -7.71 -3.06 -1.66
N GLY A 289 -6.45 -2.65 -1.79
CA GLY A 289 -5.85 -2.10 -3.01
C GLY A 289 -5.66 -3.12 -4.13
N ALA A 290 -5.72 -4.42 -3.85
CA ALA A 290 -5.68 -5.46 -4.89
C ALA A 290 -7.05 -5.64 -5.59
N PHE A 291 -8.17 -5.26 -4.97
CA PHE A 291 -9.49 -5.40 -5.60
C PHE A 291 -9.67 -4.55 -6.88
N PRO A 292 -9.24 -3.28 -6.94
CA PRO A 292 -9.22 -2.54 -8.20
C PRO A 292 -8.36 -3.20 -9.29
N LEU A 293 -7.27 -3.86 -8.89
CA LEU A 293 -6.38 -4.59 -9.82
C LEU A 293 -7.07 -5.85 -10.36
N ILE A 294 -7.72 -6.63 -9.50
CA ILE A 294 -8.53 -7.79 -9.90
C ILE A 294 -9.68 -7.36 -10.83
N HIS A 295 -10.38 -6.27 -10.48
CA HIS A 295 -11.44 -5.75 -11.34
C HIS A 295 -10.91 -5.35 -12.73
N SER A 296 -9.71 -4.77 -12.82
CA SER A 296 -9.06 -4.50 -14.10
C SER A 296 -8.82 -5.77 -14.93
N LEU A 297 -8.52 -6.91 -14.31
CA LEU A 297 -8.39 -8.19 -15.00
C LEU A 297 -9.76 -8.73 -15.44
N LEU A 298 -10.76 -8.70 -14.56
CA LEU A 298 -12.12 -9.12 -14.90
C LEU A 298 -12.70 -8.28 -16.05
N ALA A 299 -12.36 -6.98 -16.11
CA ALA A 299 -12.80 -6.09 -17.18
C ALA A 299 -12.21 -6.46 -18.55
N GLN A 300 -10.99 -7.02 -18.59
CA GLN A 300 -10.42 -7.54 -19.84
C GLN A 300 -11.22 -8.74 -20.38
N GLU A 301 -11.95 -9.43 -19.51
CA GLU A 301 -12.83 -10.56 -19.85
C GLU A 301 -14.32 -10.17 -19.92
N ASN A 302 -14.67 -8.89 -19.73
CA ASN A 302 -16.05 -8.40 -19.62
C ASN A 302 -16.85 -9.09 -18.48
N LYS A 303 -16.19 -9.40 -17.36
CA LYS A 303 -16.76 -10.07 -16.17
C LYS A 303 -16.82 -9.14 -14.95
N GLU A 304 -16.55 -7.87 -15.13
CA GLU A 304 -16.38 -6.92 -14.04
C GLU A 304 -17.72 -6.50 -13.40
N PRO A 305 -17.85 -6.54 -12.06
CA PRO A 305 -19.03 -6.04 -11.38
C PRO A 305 -18.98 -4.52 -11.22
N ASN A 306 -20.14 -3.84 -11.18
CA ASN A 306 -20.24 -2.38 -10.97
C ASN A 306 -19.85 -1.88 -9.56
N TYR A 307 -19.22 -2.72 -8.74
CA TYR A 307 -18.81 -2.46 -7.36
C TYR A 307 -17.50 -3.19 -7.03
N LEU A 308 -16.81 -2.77 -5.97
CA LEU A 308 -15.64 -3.50 -5.49
C LEU A 308 -16.08 -4.77 -4.77
N LEU A 309 -15.37 -5.88 -4.99
CA LEU A 309 -15.72 -7.21 -4.47
C LEU A 309 -15.38 -7.40 -2.98
N PHE A 310 -15.47 -6.34 -2.17
CA PHE A 310 -15.36 -6.39 -0.72
C PHE A 310 -16.33 -5.40 -0.07
N ASP A 311 -16.62 -5.57 1.22
CA ASP A 311 -17.48 -4.66 1.95
C ASP A 311 -16.75 -3.34 2.24
N GLN A 312 -16.92 -2.38 1.33
CA GLN A 312 -16.37 -1.03 1.44
C GLN A 312 -16.85 -0.30 2.70
N GLY A 313 -18.06 -0.58 3.19
CA GLY A 313 -18.63 0.08 4.36
C GLY A 313 -17.98 -0.43 5.63
N ALA A 314 -17.85 -1.75 5.76
CA ALA A 314 -17.19 -2.40 6.89
C ALA A 314 -15.71 -2.00 7.01
N LEU A 315 -14.98 -1.86 5.89
CA LEU A 315 -13.60 -1.40 5.93
C LEU A 315 -13.49 0.05 6.43
N GLN A 316 -14.34 0.94 5.93
CA GLN A 316 -14.38 2.33 6.41
C GLN A 316 -14.74 2.41 7.90
N GLU A 317 -15.69 1.58 8.34
CA GLU A 317 -16.10 1.46 9.74
C GLU A 317 -14.93 1.05 10.64
N TYR A 318 -14.20 -0.01 10.27
CA TYR A 318 -13.03 -0.48 11.01
C TYR A 318 -11.94 0.60 11.13
N ILE A 319 -11.61 1.28 10.02
CA ILE A 319 -10.56 2.30 10.01
C ILE A 319 -10.98 3.50 10.86
N LEU A 320 -12.16 4.05 10.63
CA LEU A 320 -12.63 5.27 11.29
C LEU A 320 -12.95 5.06 12.78
N ILE A 321 -13.33 3.85 13.19
CA ILE A 321 -13.75 3.61 14.57
C ILE A 321 -12.65 2.94 15.41
N CYS A 322 -11.89 2.00 14.83
CA CYS A 322 -10.94 1.18 15.58
C CYS A 322 -9.48 1.57 15.37
N CYS A 323 -9.14 2.24 14.25
CA CYS A 323 -7.74 2.44 13.85
C CYS A 323 -7.20 3.86 14.04
N GLN A 324 -7.97 4.77 14.65
CA GLN A 324 -7.53 6.16 14.86
C GLN A 324 -6.99 6.36 16.27
N TYR A 325 -5.81 6.97 16.38
CA TYR A 325 -5.31 7.45 17.67
C TYR A 325 -5.83 8.87 17.95
N PRO A 326 -6.38 9.17 19.14
CA PRO A 326 -7.01 10.46 19.43
C PRO A 326 -6.13 11.69 19.21
N ALA A 327 -4.81 11.58 19.40
CA ALA A 327 -3.86 12.68 19.16
C ALA A 327 -3.25 12.68 17.74
N GLY A 328 -3.83 11.93 16.80
CA GLY A 328 -3.39 11.85 15.40
C GLY A 328 -2.63 10.58 15.07
N GLY A 329 -2.58 10.21 13.78
CA GLY A 329 -1.99 8.95 13.31
C GLY A 329 -2.94 7.76 13.45
N LEU A 330 -2.69 6.73 12.65
CA LEU A 330 -3.43 5.47 12.68
C LEU A 330 -2.51 4.32 13.12
N LEU A 331 -3.14 3.17 13.38
CA LEU A 331 -2.53 2.03 14.05
C LEU A 331 -2.97 0.70 13.40
N ASP A 332 -2.32 -0.38 13.79
CA ASP A 332 -2.65 -1.77 13.43
C ASP A 332 -4.09 -2.13 13.86
N LYS A 333 -4.29 -2.22 15.19
CA LYS A 333 -5.56 -2.59 15.83
C LYS A 333 -5.65 -1.97 17.22
N PRO A 334 -6.84 -1.89 17.83
CA PRO A 334 -7.00 -1.39 19.20
C PRO A 334 -5.96 -1.93 20.19
N GLY A 335 -5.37 -1.02 20.98
CA GLY A 335 -4.33 -1.35 21.96
C GLY A 335 -2.90 -1.37 21.40
N ARG A 336 -2.70 -1.27 20.08
CA ARG A 336 -1.37 -1.09 19.47
C ARG A 336 -0.99 0.39 19.37
N PRO A 337 0.31 0.73 19.42
CA PRO A 337 0.76 2.11 19.24
C PRO A 337 0.46 2.61 17.83
N ARG A 338 0.29 3.93 17.69
CA ARG A 338 0.27 4.60 16.38
C ARG A 338 1.66 4.62 15.76
N ASP A 339 1.72 4.58 14.43
CA ASP A 339 2.97 4.79 13.70
C ASP A 339 2.72 5.36 12.29
N ILE A 340 3.80 5.78 11.64
CA ILE A 340 3.76 6.41 10.32
C ILE A 340 3.35 5.41 9.22
N TYR A 341 3.72 4.13 9.37
CA TYR A 341 3.41 3.07 8.41
C TYR A 341 1.90 2.81 8.35
N HIS A 342 1.27 2.52 9.48
CA HIS A 342 -0.16 2.28 9.58
C HIS A 342 -0.96 3.54 9.24
N THR A 343 -0.45 4.74 9.60
CA THR A 343 -1.05 6.01 9.14
C THR A 343 -1.18 6.06 7.62
N CYS A 344 -0.10 5.72 6.90
CA CYS A 344 -0.11 5.68 5.44
C CYS A 344 -1.10 4.65 4.89
N TYR A 345 -0.93 3.39 5.24
CA TYR A 345 -1.69 2.31 4.59
C TYR A 345 -3.16 2.23 5.02
N ALA A 346 -3.51 2.63 6.24
CA ALA A 346 -4.90 2.75 6.63
C ALA A 346 -5.60 3.90 5.88
N LEU A 347 -4.93 5.04 5.66
CA LEU A 347 -5.47 6.13 4.82
C LEU A 347 -5.56 5.71 3.35
N SER A 348 -4.55 5.01 2.81
CA SER A 348 -4.59 4.48 1.45
C SER A 348 -5.76 3.51 1.28
N GLY A 349 -5.96 2.58 2.22
CA GLY A 349 -7.09 1.66 2.22
C GLY A 349 -8.45 2.35 2.37
N LEU A 350 -8.53 3.38 3.22
CA LEU A 350 -9.72 4.23 3.34
C LEU A 350 -10.03 4.93 2.01
N SER A 351 -9.03 5.45 1.32
CA SER A 351 -9.19 6.02 -0.03
C SER A 351 -9.75 4.98 -1.01
N ILE A 352 -9.16 3.78 -1.08
CA ILE A 352 -9.67 2.69 -1.94
C ILE A 352 -11.13 2.35 -1.60
N ALA A 353 -11.48 2.26 -0.33
CA ALA A 353 -12.84 1.96 0.10
C ALA A 353 -13.84 3.07 -0.22
N GLN A 354 -13.39 4.33 -0.36
CA GLN A 354 -14.24 5.47 -0.66
C GLN A 354 -14.49 5.68 -2.15
N HIS A 355 -13.57 5.26 -3.01
CA HIS A 355 -13.61 5.57 -4.44
C HIS A 355 -13.90 4.32 -5.25
N SER A 356 -15.10 4.28 -5.85
CA SER A 356 -15.44 3.21 -6.78
C SER A 356 -14.71 3.37 -8.12
N ILE A 357 -14.70 2.30 -8.89
CA ILE A 357 -13.95 2.19 -10.14
C ILE A 357 -14.50 3.14 -11.22
N HIS A 358 -15.80 3.40 -11.23
CA HIS A 358 -16.43 4.38 -12.12
C HIS A 358 -16.39 5.83 -11.57
N GLY A 359 -15.63 6.07 -10.51
CA GLY A 359 -15.44 7.40 -9.93
C GLY A 359 -16.55 7.84 -8.98
N ASN A 360 -17.55 6.99 -8.69
CA ASN A 360 -18.54 7.27 -7.66
C ASN A 360 -17.88 7.22 -6.27
N THR A 361 -18.30 8.10 -5.37
CA THR A 361 -17.82 8.08 -3.98
C THR A 361 -18.81 7.32 -3.09
N PHE A 362 -18.31 6.39 -2.30
CA PHE A 362 -19.06 5.63 -1.29
C PHE A 362 -18.50 6.00 0.09
N LEU A 363 -19.13 6.96 0.76
CA LEU A 363 -18.63 7.50 2.03
C LEU A 363 -19.42 6.97 3.22
N LEU A 364 -18.70 6.62 4.29
CA LEU A 364 -19.25 6.44 5.63
C LEU A 364 -19.04 7.73 6.45
N GLY A 365 -20.11 8.24 7.07
CA GLY A 365 -20.08 9.51 7.81
C GLY A 365 -20.24 10.74 6.90
N SER A 366 -19.75 11.90 7.36
CA SER A 366 -19.87 13.17 6.60
C SER A 366 -18.90 13.22 5.41
N THR A 367 -19.07 14.21 4.54
CA THR A 367 -18.16 14.50 3.42
C THR A 367 -16.75 14.87 3.86
N ASP A 368 -16.55 15.27 5.12
CA ASP A 368 -15.23 15.64 5.68
C ASP A 368 -14.28 14.43 5.77
N ASN A 369 -14.85 13.23 5.79
CA ASN A 369 -14.09 11.97 5.78
C ASN A 369 -13.44 11.66 4.42
N LYS A 370 -13.88 12.33 3.34
CA LYS A 370 -13.44 12.03 1.98
C LYS A 370 -11.94 12.31 1.80
N LEU A 371 -11.17 11.30 1.42
CA LEU A 371 -9.77 11.42 1.05
C LEU A 371 -9.60 11.66 -0.46
N ALA A 372 -8.44 12.17 -0.86
CA ALA A 372 -8.04 12.12 -2.26
C ALA A 372 -7.88 10.67 -2.74
N LYS A 373 -7.97 10.44 -4.05
CA LYS A 373 -7.79 9.12 -4.67
C LYS A 373 -6.32 8.70 -4.61
N THR A 374 -6.06 7.43 -4.37
CA THR A 374 -4.74 6.80 -4.60
C THR A 374 -4.79 5.94 -5.86
N HIS A 375 -3.68 5.86 -6.59
CA HIS A 375 -3.52 4.97 -7.73
C HIS A 375 -3.30 3.53 -7.21
N PRO A 376 -4.09 2.54 -7.63
CA PRO A 376 -4.08 1.22 -7.00
C PRO A 376 -2.77 0.44 -7.22
N ILE A 377 -2.08 0.65 -8.35
CA ILE A 377 -0.76 0.03 -8.58
C ILE A 377 0.34 0.69 -7.74
N TYR A 378 0.56 2.01 -7.86
CA TYR A 378 1.74 2.68 -7.29
C TYR A 378 1.58 3.18 -5.86
N ASN A 379 0.35 3.25 -5.35
CA ASN A 379 -0.03 3.88 -4.08
C ASN A 379 0.50 5.32 -3.90
N ILE A 380 0.31 6.13 -4.93
CA ILE A 380 0.42 7.60 -4.91
C ILE A 380 -0.78 8.18 -5.67
N GLY A 381 -1.10 9.47 -5.50
CA GLY A 381 -2.22 10.08 -6.22
C GLY A 381 -2.13 9.89 -7.75
N PRO A 382 -3.23 9.56 -8.45
CA PRO A 382 -3.21 9.36 -9.90
C PRO A 382 -2.64 10.53 -10.71
N ASP A 383 -2.83 11.76 -10.23
CA ASP A 383 -2.27 12.97 -10.84
C ASP A 383 -0.74 13.03 -10.73
N TYR A 384 -0.15 12.52 -9.65
CA TYR A 384 1.31 12.43 -9.50
C TYR A 384 1.88 11.38 -10.46
N VAL A 385 1.21 10.23 -10.63
CA VAL A 385 1.60 9.21 -11.62
C VAL A 385 1.59 9.81 -13.03
N LEU A 386 0.51 10.50 -13.41
CA LEU A 386 0.37 11.12 -14.73
C LEU A 386 1.45 12.17 -14.99
N ARG A 387 1.73 13.03 -14.00
CA ARG A 387 2.77 14.06 -14.13
C ARG A 387 4.18 13.47 -14.23
N ALA A 388 4.52 12.49 -13.39
CA ALA A 388 5.81 11.80 -13.44
C ALA A 388 6.02 11.11 -14.80
N ARG A 389 5.03 10.34 -15.28
CA ARG A 389 5.12 9.68 -16.59
C ARG A 389 5.19 10.69 -17.74
N SER A 390 4.42 11.78 -17.69
CA SER A 390 4.49 12.85 -18.69
C SER A 390 5.87 13.51 -18.74
N TYR A 391 6.56 13.60 -17.59
CA TYR A 391 7.92 14.07 -17.52
C TYR A 391 8.90 13.06 -18.13
N TYR A 392 8.94 11.83 -17.59
CA TYR A 392 9.96 10.84 -17.95
C TYR A 392 9.78 10.23 -19.35
N ASN A 393 8.56 10.18 -19.90
CA ASN A 393 8.33 9.69 -21.27
C ASN A 393 8.90 10.62 -22.35
N LYS A 394 9.30 11.85 -22.00
CA LYS A 394 10.01 12.77 -22.91
C LYS A 394 11.51 12.48 -22.97
N LEU A 395 12.02 11.66 -22.06
CA LEU A 395 13.43 11.29 -21.99
C LEU A 395 13.61 9.89 -22.58
N ASP A 396 14.73 9.67 -23.26
CA ASP A 396 15.07 8.36 -23.82
C ASP A 396 15.26 7.32 -22.72
N VAL A 397 14.96 6.06 -23.04
CA VAL A 397 15.21 4.92 -22.16
C VAL A 397 16.73 4.67 -22.13
N PRO A 398 17.39 4.69 -20.96
CA PRO A 398 18.82 4.41 -20.86
C PRO A 398 19.17 3.05 -21.47
N GLY A 399 20.32 2.97 -22.14
CA GLY A 399 20.84 1.72 -22.72
C GLY A 399 20.07 1.18 -23.93
N ASN A 400 19.02 1.88 -24.40
CA ASN A 400 18.28 1.51 -25.60
C ASN A 400 18.88 2.25 -26.81
N GLU A 401 20.06 1.84 -27.27
CA GLU A 401 20.52 2.27 -28.58
C GLU A 401 19.55 1.70 -29.64
N PRO A 402 19.08 2.50 -30.61
CA PRO A 402 18.37 1.95 -31.74
C PRO A 402 19.32 0.95 -32.42
N SER A 403 18.90 -0.31 -32.53
CA SER A 403 19.63 -1.30 -33.31
C SER A 403 19.61 -0.86 -34.79
N PHE A 404 20.54 -0.01 -35.18
CA PHE A 404 20.88 0.23 -36.57
C PHE A 404 21.80 -0.91 -37.02
N LEU A 405 21.20 -2.05 -37.37
CA LEU A 405 21.78 -3.06 -38.27
C LEU A 405 20.70 -3.58 -39.21
#